data_AF-A0AB37E7Z9-F1
#
_entry.id   AF-A0AB37E7Z9-F1
#
_cell.length_a   1.000
_cell.length_b   1.000
_cell.length_c   1.000
_cell.angle_alpha   90.00
_cell.angle_beta   90.00
_cell.angle_gamma   90.00
#
_symmetry.space_group_name_H-M   'P 1'
#
loop_
_entity.id
_entity.type
_entity.pdbx_description
1 polymer ?
#
loop_
_entity_poly.entity_id
_entity_poly.type
_entity_poly.pdbx_seq_one_letter_code
_entity_poly.pdbx_strand_id
1 'polypeptide(L)'
;MRLVLLLAALAAALGLAVITTQTPRPAPTSAAATGFSAERAMADVRVMARSPRPIGSTDHALVQAYLQGRMAQLGLAPTLQAGALSPAAVRRIEDRGESVEGLSVVNLVGVLPGRNPSLPLVVLMAHYDSVPGSPGAADDASGVAAVLEAVRAIRARGPADRGLVVLLTDGEELNLDGARAFFSEHPLRGRVGAVVNLEARGGGGRAMMFETGPGNAQTIDLYAQATRRADGGAASNALAIFVYRLMPNGTDFTLAADRGLAGINLAFIGRPAQYHSPSSTPDALDQGSLQHIGSQALEMTDALVRAPVLPKATQNAVYADVFGLGVLRHGPGTGWRLLGLAFLLTGFAAWGARHATGLTLRQFGKGLSGGVWLLAAGIVVAQAVRVLAGPVGGRIESAETYYVLLRRLPWMEAGVGLAVLGVMFALLAGRALIGRRLLAGVIAAAAVLATGLGGFDPVVLGAALVAVGLSLWPGGEDETVWGGWLGAVVLVLILGVLVQAVAPEAALLFVWTGLAAAGAAALAAGIGARLERWAALAPAAVATGVVGGWLAGLGHFVFLGVGMDQPGALGLIAVLIVALARPLAPGGGSARHTLAGLAAAMLILGCGLSLAARHAEPAVEAPVAVP
;
A
#
# COMPACT_ATOMS: atom_id res chain seq x y z
N MET A 1 -0.08 -31.70 -16.59
CA MET A 1 0.97 -30.69 -16.80
C MET A 1 0.47 -29.25 -16.60
N ARG A 2 -0.42 -28.70 -17.45
CA ARG A 2 -0.88 -27.29 -17.36
C ARG A 2 -1.41 -26.89 -15.97
N LEU A 3 -2.32 -27.69 -15.40
CA LEU A 3 -2.83 -27.45 -14.04
C LEU A 3 -1.71 -27.38 -12.99
N VAL A 4 -0.73 -28.28 -13.06
CA VAL A 4 0.41 -28.30 -12.13
C VAL A 4 1.25 -27.03 -12.29
N LEU A 5 1.53 -26.61 -13.53
CA LEU A 5 2.25 -25.36 -13.79
C LEU A 5 1.49 -24.13 -13.29
N LEU A 6 0.17 -24.07 -13.49
CA LEU A 6 -0.67 -23.00 -12.99
C LEU A 6 -0.60 -22.90 -11.46
N LEU A 7 -0.84 -24.02 -10.76
CA LEU A 7 -0.83 -24.03 -9.30
C LEU A 7 0.57 -23.74 -8.74
N ALA A 8 1.63 -24.28 -9.36
CA ALA A 8 3.00 -24.00 -8.96
C ALA A 8 3.38 -22.52 -9.17
N ALA A 9 2.98 -21.92 -10.29
CA ALA A 9 3.26 -20.51 -10.57
C ALA A 9 2.50 -19.57 -9.61
N LEU A 10 1.23 -19.88 -9.31
CA LEU A 10 0.45 -19.11 -8.34
C LEU A 10 0.97 -19.29 -6.90
N ALA A 11 1.41 -20.50 -6.54
CA ALA A 11 2.06 -20.74 -5.25
C ALA A 11 3.40 -20.00 -5.14
N ALA A 12 4.20 -19.97 -6.20
CA ALA A 12 5.43 -19.18 -6.25
C ALA A 12 5.15 -17.68 -6.15
N ALA A 13 4.11 -17.18 -6.83
CA ALA A 13 3.67 -15.79 -6.71
C ALA A 13 3.27 -15.44 -5.27
N LEU A 14 2.44 -16.27 -4.63
CA LEU A 14 2.03 -16.07 -3.24
C LEU A 14 3.24 -16.13 -2.30
N GLY A 15 4.13 -17.12 -2.47
CA GLY A 15 5.34 -17.25 -1.66
C GLY A 15 6.26 -16.03 -1.79
N LEU A 16 6.45 -15.54 -3.01
CA LEU A 16 7.24 -14.32 -3.26
C LEU A 16 6.59 -13.09 -2.62
N ALA A 17 5.27 -12.93 -2.74
CA ALA A 17 4.53 -11.86 -2.07
C ALA A 17 4.73 -11.92 -0.55
N VAL A 18 4.53 -13.09 0.06
CA VAL A 18 4.70 -13.29 1.52
C VAL A 18 6.12 -12.97 1.97
N ILE A 19 7.14 -13.43 1.26
CA ILE A 19 8.55 -13.18 1.61
C ILE A 19 8.86 -11.68 1.54
N THR A 20 8.39 -11.01 0.49
CA THR A 20 8.76 -9.62 0.19
C THR A 20 7.95 -8.60 0.99
N THR A 21 6.83 -9.01 1.60
CA THR A 21 6.09 -8.19 2.56
C THR A 21 6.56 -8.35 4.01
N GLN A 22 7.51 -9.27 4.30
CA GLN A 22 8.08 -9.37 5.65
C GLN A 22 8.98 -8.17 6.00
N THR A 23 8.98 -7.83 7.28
CA THR A 23 9.88 -6.82 7.84
C THR A 23 11.31 -7.36 7.98
N PRO A 24 12.33 -6.49 7.92
CA PRO A 24 13.70 -6.88 8.24
C PRO A 24 13.81 -7.29 9.71
N ARG A 25 14.86 -8.05 10.04
CA ARG A 25 15.16 -8.38 11.44
C ARG A 25 15.60 -7.11 12.19
N PRO A 26 15.14 -6.89 13.43
CA PRO A 26 15.62 -5.78 14.25
C PRO A 26 17.12 -5.92 14.53
N ALA A 27 17.86 -4.83 14.36
CA ALA A 27 19.30 -4.82 14.59
C ALA A 27 19.61 -4.60 16.09
N PRO A 28 20.58 -5.34 16.65
CA PRO A 28 20.84 -5.33 18.08
C PRO A 28 21.55 -4.07 18.55
N THR A 29 21.61 -3.86 19.87
CA THR A 29 22.37 -2.74 20.47
C THR A 29 23.85 -2.73 20.13
N SER A 30 24.43 -3.89 19.80
CA SER A 30 25.81 -4.08 19.34
C SER A 30 26.04 -3.73 17.86
N ALA A 31 24.99 -3.40 17.11
CA ALA A 31 25.11 -2.97 15.72
C ALA A 31 25.99 -1.72 15.59
N ALA A 32 26.63 -1.56 14.43
CA ALA A 32 27.57 -0.47 14.16
C ALA A 32 27.01 0.90 14.55
N ALA A 33 27.86 1.76 15.09
CA ALA A 33 27.46 3.10 15.53
C ALA A 33 26.91 3.96 14.37
N THR A 34 27.34 3.72 13.14
CA THR A 34 26.89 4.42 11.93
C THR A 34 25.58 3.89 11.34
N GLY A 35 25.06 2.77 11.86
CA GLY A 35 23.80 2.16 11.44
C GLY A 35 22.65 2.41 12.42
N PHE A 36 21.44 2.14 11.96
CA PHE A 36 20.23 2.18 12.79
C PHE A 36 20.08 0.88 13.61
N SER A 37 19.64 0.99 14.86
CA SER A 37 19.28 -0.16 15.69
C SER A 37 17.90 0.03 16.31
N ALA A 38 16.97 -0.85 15.95
CA ALA A 38 15.65 -0.92 16.57
C ALA A 38 15.77 -1.22 18.07
N GLU A 39 16.70 -2.06 18.53
CA GLU A 39 16.86 -2.31 19.98
C GLU A 39 17.25 -1.04 20.75
N ARG A 40 18.12 -0.18 20.19
CA ARG A 40 18.45 1.12 20.81
C ARG A 40 17.24 2.05 20.82
N ALA A 41 16.54 2.17 19.68
CA ALA A 41 15.34 2.98 19.57
C ALA A 41 14.21 2.51 20.51
N MET A 42 14.06 1.20 20.72
CA MET A 42 13.07 0.63 21.64
C MET A 42 13.26 1.07 23.10
N ALA A 43 14.45 1.53 23.50
CA ALA A 43 14.64 2.11 24.81
C ALA A 43 13.84 3.41 24.98
N ASP A 44 13.83 4.26 23.93
CA ASP A 44 13.05 5.49 23.92
C ASP A 44 11.53 5.19 23.82
N VAL A 45 11.13 4.22 22.97
CA VAL A 45 9.71 3.79 22.86
C VAL A 45 9.14 3.32 24.20
N ARG A 46 9.89 2.51 24.96
CA ARG A 46 9.46 2.01 26.28
C ARG A 46 9.35 3.08 27.36
N VAL A 47 9.90 4.27 27.14
CA VAL A 47 9.70 5.42 28.05
C VAL A 47 8.48 6.22 27.61
N MET A 48 8.37 6.52 26.31
CA MET A 48 7.31 7.39 25.78
C MET A 48 5.93 6.74 25.77
N ALA A 49 5.86 5.43 25.50
CA ALA A 49 4.61 4.70 25.35
C ALA A 49 4.27 3.83 26.57
N ARG A 50 4.61 4.32 27.77
CA ARG A 50 4.18 3.69 29.04
C ARG A 50 2.69 3.92 29.32
N SER A 51 2.21 5.11 28.95
CA SER A 51 0.85 5.59 29.13
C SER A 51 0.44 6.44 27.92
N PRO A 52 -0.86 6.64 27.67
CA PRO A 52 -1.33 7.63 26.71
C PRO A 52 -0.82 9.03 27.05
N ARG A 53 -0.48 9.80 26.02
CA ARG A 53 0.12 11.14 26.12
C ARG A 53 -0.65 12.19 25.29
N PRO A 54 -1.98 12.34 25.46
CA PRO A 54 -2.71 13.44 24.84
C PRO A 54 -2.27 14.79 25.42
N ILE A 55 -2.39 15.85 24.62
CA ILE A 55 -2.05 17.22 25.04
C ILE A 55 -2.71 17.57 26.38
N GLY A 56 -1.94 18.19 27.27
CA GLY A 56 -2.40 18.62 28.60
C GLY A 56 -2.34 17.54 29.68
N SER A 57 -2.08 16.28 29.32
CA SER A 57 -1.88 15.19 30.30
C SER A 57 -0.54 15.30 31.03
N THR A 58 -0.47 14.71 32.23
CA THR A 58 0.79 14.59 32.98
C THR A 58 1.86 13.80 32.21
N ASP A 59 1.47 12.70 31.57
CA ASP A 59 2.40 11.86 30.81
C ASP A 59 2.95 12.57 29.57
N HIS A 60 2.15 13.41 28.90
CA HIS A 60 2.62 14.27 27.82
C HIS A 60 3.74 15.21 28.28
N ALA A 61 3.56 15.90 29.42
CA ALA A 61 4.59 16.77 29.98
C ALA A 61 5.87 16.00 30.40
N LEU A 62 5.73 14.80 30.96
CA LEU A 62 6.85 13.93 31.32
C LEU A 62 7.64 13.48 30.08
N VAL A 63 6.94 13.10 29.01
CA VAL A 63 7.56 12.73 27.74
C VAL A 63 8.24 13.94 27.09
N GLN A 64 7.63 15.12 27.10
CA GLN A 64 8.25 16.35 26.60
C GLN A 64 9.56 16.66 27.35
N ALA A 65 9.58 16.54 28.69
CA ALA A 65 10.79 16.74 29.48
C ALA A 65 11.88 15.69 29.18
N TYR A 66 11.48 14.42 29.03
CA TYR A 66 12.37 13.34 28.61
C TYR A 66 13.00 13.63 27.24
N LEU A 67 12.20 14.02 26.26
CA LEU A 67 12.64 14.30 24.89
C LEU A 67 13.60 15.50 24.83
N GLN A 68 13.35 16.57 25.59
CA GLN A 68 14.30 17.66 25.74
C GLN A 68 15.68 17.16 26.23
N GLY A 69 15.68 16.28 27.24
CA GLY A 69 16.90 15.66 27.74
C GLY A 69 17.60 14.79 26.69
N ARG A 70 16.86 13.94 25.97
CA ARG A 70 17.40 13.08 24.91
C ARG A 70 17.98 13.90 23.75
N MET A 71 17.29 14.95 23.31
CA MET A 71 17.77 15.85 22.27
C MET A 71 19.04 16.60 22.71
N ALA A 72 19.10 17.06 23.96
CA ALA A 72 20.30 17.70 24.52
C ALA A 72 21.51 16.73 24.56
N GLN A 73 21.31 15.47 24.95
CA GLN A 73 22.36 14.43 24.91
C GLN A 73 22.87 14.15 23.49
N LEU A 74 22.01 14.32 22.49
CA LEU A 74 22.38 14.24 21.07
C LEU A 74 23.06 15.51 20.54
N GLY A 75 23.21 16.56 21.35
CA GLY A 75 23.86 17.81 20.98
C GLY A 75 22.99 18.72 20.11
N LEU A 76 21.66 18.60 20.20
CA LEU A 76 20.71 19.36 19.39
C LEU A 76 20.31 20.72 19.98
N ALA A 77 20.61 20.97 21.26
CA ALA A 77 20.22 22.18 22.01
C ALA A 77 18.73 22.56 21.76
N PRO A 78 17.77 21.72 22.17
CA PRO A 78 16.37 21.88 21.82
C PRO A 78 15.77 23.17 22.42
N THR A 79 14.93 23.84 21.64
CA THR A 79 14.07 24.95 22.06
C THR A 79 12.61 24.56 21.96
N LEU A 80 11.77 25.09 22.84
CA LEU A 80 10.32 24.91 22.78
C LEU A 80 9.68 25.99 21.91
N GLN A 81 8.77 25.60 21.04
CA GLN A 81 7.92 26.51 20.28
C GLN A 81 6.46 26.27 20.66
N ALA A 82 5.85 27.21 21.37
CA ALA A 82 4.42 27.19 21.62
C ALA A 82 3.63 27.65 20.38
N GLY A 83 2.44 27.07 20.17
CA GLY A 83 1.49 27.45 19.14
C GLY A 83 0.05 27.35 19.64
N ALA A 84 -0.85 28.12 19.04
CA ALA A 84 -2.27 28.09 19.39
C ALA A 84 -2.95 26.83 18.82
N LEU A 85 -3.91 26.28 19.56
CA LEU A 85 -4.80 25.23 19.06
C LEU A 85 -5.74 25.81 18.00
N SER A 86 -5.92 25.10 16.90
CA SER A 86 -6.88 25.48 15.86
C SER A 86 -8.32 25.31 16.36
N PRO A 87 -9.30 26.01 15.76
CA PRO A 87 -10.71 25.80 16.10
C PRO A 87 -11.20 24.35 15.94
N ALA A 88 -10.57 23.55 15.08
CA ALA A 88 -10.88 22.14 14.93
C ALA A 88 -10.32 21.30 16.09
N ALA A 89 -9.09 21.57 16.52
CA ALA A 89 -8.48 20.94 17.69
C ALA A 89 -9.26 21.25 18.97
N VAL A 90 -9.65 22.52 19.17
CA VAL A 90 -10.49 22.94 20.30
C VAL A 90 -11.79 22.14 20.35
N ARG A 91 -12.53 22.09 19.23
CA ARG A 91 -13.78 21.30 19.16
C ARG A 91 -13.55 19.83 19.50
N ARG A 92 -12.51 19.20 18.96
CA ARG A 92 -12.19 17.79 19.26
C ARG A 92 -11.94 17.54 20.75
N ILE A 93 -11.35 18.48 21.48
CA ILE A 93 -11.13 18.37 22.93
C ILE A 93 -12.46 18.57 23.68
N GLU A 94 -13.21 19.63 23.34
CA GLU A 94 -14.50 19.94 23.98
C GLU A 94 -15.54 18.84 23.77
N ASP A 95 -15.57 18.21 22.59
CA ASP A 95 -16.46 17.08 22.27
C ASP A 95 -16.19 15.85 23.16
N ARG A 96 -15.00 15.73 23.76
CA ARG A 96 -14.66 14.71 24.76
C ARG A 96 -15.03 15.12 26.19
N GLY A 97 -15.53 16.33 26.39
CA GLY A 97 -15.83 16.90 27.71
C GLY A 97 -14.59 17.38 28.47
N GLU A 98 -13.47 17.60 27.78
CA GLU A 98 -12.22 18.10 28.36
C GLU A 98 -12.13 19.63 28.25
N SER A 99 -11.48 20.29 29.22
CA SER A 99 -11.25 21.74 29.17
C SER A 99 -10.06 22.08 28.28
N VAL A 100 -10.20 23.12 27.45
CA VAL A 100 -9.13 23.67 26.60
C VAL A 100 -8.37 24.83 27.27
N GLU A 101 -8.79 25.23 28.47
CA GLU A 101 -8.20 26.39 29.16
C GLU A 101 -6.72 26.14 29.47
N GLY A 102 -5.86 27.05 28.99
CA GLY A 102 -4.41 26.95 29.18
C GLY A 102 -3.70 25.92 28.31
N LEU A 103 -4.40 25.25 27.39
CA LEU A 103 -3.79 24.32 26.43
C LEU A 103 -3.22 25.04 25.21
N SER A 104 -2.06 24.57 24.77
CA SER A 104 -1.35 25.02 23.57
C SER A 104 -0.47 23.87 23.07
N VAL A 105 -0.19 23.82 21.76
CA VAL A 105 0.80 22.87 21.23
C VAL A 105 2.20 23.36 21.57
N VAL A 106 3.13 22.44 21.88
CA VAL A 106 4.53 22.78 22.20
C VAL A 106 5.49 21.89 21.42
N ASN A 107 5.96 22.38 20.26
CA ASN A 107 6.97 21.64 19.48
C ASN A 107 8.33 21.67 20.18
N LEU A 108 9.11 20.60 20.05
CA LEU A 108 10.54 20.59 20.35
C LEU A 108 11.35 20.75 19.06
N VAL A 109 12.16 21.80 18.99
CA VAL A 109 12.98 22.11 17.81
C VAL A 109 14.44 22.08 18.18
N GLY A 110 15.22 21.19 17.61
CA GLY A 110 16.67 21.10 17.80
C GLY A 110 17.42 21.19 16.48
N VAL A 111 18.67 21.66 16.50
CA VAL A 111 19.48 21.81 15.28
C VAL A 111 20.84 21.14 15.46
N LEU A 112 21.12 20.15 14.61
CA LEU A 112 22.47 19.64 14.42
C LEU A 112 23.15 20.48 13.34
N PRO A 113 24.20 21.26 13.66
CA PRO A 113 24.83 22.15 12.70
C PRO A 113 25.55 21.38 11.58
N GLY A 114 25.41 21.89 10.36
CA GLY A 114 26.22 21.45 9.21
C GLY A 114 27.49 22.27 9.06
N ARG A 115 28.41 21.81 8.21
CA ARG A 115 29.64 22.52 7.87
C ARG A 115 29.39 23.86 7.19
N ASN A 116 28.33 23.96 6.38
CA ASN A 116 27.98 25.19 5.69
C ASN A 116 26.62 25.73 6.16
N PRO A 117 26.61 26.76 7.02
CA PRO A 117 25.37 27.35 7.52
C PRO A 117 24.60 28.16 6.47
N SER A 118 25.13 28.40 5.27
CA SER A 118 24.41 29.10 4.19
C SER A 118 23.51 28.17 3.37
N LEU A 119 23.67 26.85 3.50
CA LEU A 119 22.83 25.91 2.76
C LEU A 119 21.41 25.83 3.36
N PRO A 120 20.41 25.44 2.55
CA PRO A 120 19.08 25.12 3.06
C PRO A 120 19.13 24.03 4.12
N LEU A 121 18.16 24.02 5.02
CA LEU A 121 18.05 23.04 6.11
C LEU A 121 17.26 21.82 5.63
N VAL A 122 17.56 20.67 6.24
CA VAL A 122 16.74 19.46 6.15
C VAL A 122 16.00 19.31 7.47
N VAL A 123 14.72 18.97 7.43
CA VAL A 123 13.93 18.64 8.63
C VAL A 123 13.75 17.12 8.68
N LEU A 124 14.04 16.51 9.84
CA LEU A 124 13.65 15.16 10.19
C LEU A 124 12.65 15.25 11.35
N MET A 125 11.44 14.72 11.17
CA MET A 125 10.34 14.97 12.09
C MET A 125 9.42 13.76 12.28
N ALA A 126 8.70 13.82 13.40
CA ALA A 126 7.72 12.85 13.90
C ALA A 126 6.91 13.57 15.01
N HIS A 127 5.66 13.17 15.25
CA HIS A 127 4.85 13.76 16.32
C HIS A 127 5.01 12.98 17.63
N TYR A 128 4.98 13.67 18.77
CA TYR A 128 5.19 13.03 20.07
C TYR A 128 3.94 12.93 20.94
N ASP A 129 2.82 13.54 20.54
CA ASP A 129 1.54 13.32 21.20
C ASP A 129 0.97 11.92 20.89
N SER A 130 -0.18 11.61 21.50
CA SER A 130 -0.98 10.44 21.14
C SER A 130 -2.45 10.75 21.38
N VAL A 131 -3.34 9.99 20.75
CA VAL A 131 -4.76 10.01 21.14
C VAL A 131 -4.98 9.54 22.60
N PRO A 132 -6.08 9.95 23.25
CA PRO A 132 -6.53 9.38 24.51
C PRO A 132 -6.70 7.86 24.44
N GLY A 133 -6.35 7.15 25.52
CA GLY A 133 -6.54 5.70 25.63
C GLY A 133 -5.54 4.82 24.86
N SER A 134 -4.73 5.39 23.96
CA SER A 134 -3.67 4.69 23.24
C SER A 134 -2.30 5.05 23.85
N PRO A 135 -1.48 4.09 24.31
CA PRO A 135 -0.09 4.38 24.67
C PRO A 135 0.76 4.83 23.47
N GLY A 136 0.28 4.64 22.23
CA GLY A 136 0.91 5.19 21.04
C GLY A 136 2.33 4.68 20.80
N ALA A 137 2.60 3.38 21.05
CA ALA A 137 3.94 2.81 20.86
C ALA A 137 4.38 2.80 19.39
N ALA A 138 3.45 2.47 18.50
CA ALA A 138 3.66 2.65 17.06
C ALA A 138 3.49 4.13 16.67
N ASP A 139 2.46 4.78 17.20
CA ASP A 139 1.88 6.03 16.72
C ASP A 139 1.94 7.13 17.81
N ASP A 140 2.95 8.02 17.79
CA ASP A 140 4.17 7.90 16.99
C ASP A 140 5.46 7.88 17.83
N ALA A 141 5.42 7.18 18.97
CA ALA A 141 6.63 6.92 19.75
C ALA A 141 7.71 6.20 18.91
N SER A 142 7.30 5.39 17.92
CA SER A 142 8.22 4.68 17.03
C SER A 142 8.93 5.63 16.07
N GLY A 143 8.23 6.59 15.45
CA GLY A 143 8.81 7.63 14.63
C GLY A 143 9.73 8.54 15.43
N VAL A 144 9.31 9.01 16.61
CA VAL A 144 10.18 9.82 17.49
C VAL A 144 11.46 9.07 17.87
N ALA A 145 11.36 7.80 18.27
CA ALA A 145 12.53 6.99 18.58
C ALA A 145 13.43 6.76 17.35
N ALA A 146 12.82 6.58 16.17
CA ALA A 146 13.54 6.44 14.92
C ALA A 146 14.30 7.73 14.54
N VAL A 147 13.70 8.91 14.76
CA VAL A 147 14.35 10.21 14.58
C VAL A 147 15.59 10.34 15.48
N LEU A 148 15.46 10.03 16.77
CA LEU A 148 16.55 10.15 17.74
C LEU A 148 17.72 9.21 17.42
N GLU A 149 17.44 7.94 17.09
CA GLU A 149 18.46 6.96 16.71
C GLU A 149 19.11 7.29 15.35
N ALA A 150 18.35 7.80 14.37
CA ALA A 150 18.89 8.27 13.10
C ALA A 150 19.87 9.44 13.31
N VAL A 151 19.53 10.42 14.17
CA VAL A 151 20.43 11.53 14.52
C VAL A 151 21.72 11.00 15.17
N ARG A 152 21.62 10.04 16.09
CA ARG A 152 22.79 9.38 16.70
C ARG A 152 23.70 8.75 15.63
N ALA A 153 23.12 8.02 14.69
CA ALA A 153 23.86 7.37 13.61
C ALA A 153 24.49 8.37 12.63
N ILE A 154 23.78 9.44 12.25
CA ILE A 154 24.31 10.52 11.40
C ILE A 154 25.50 11.19 12.06
N ARG A 155 25.43 11.48 13.37
CA ARG A 155 26.57 12.03 14.12
C ARG A 155 27.78 11.10 14.10
N ALA A 156 27.55 9.78 14.23
CA ALA A 156 28.62 8.79 14.16
C ALA A 156 29.26 8.67 12.76
N ARG A 157 28.54 9.06 11.69
CA ARG A 157 29.08 9.18 10.32
C ARG A 157 29.94 10.44 10.12
N GLY A 158 29.97 11.34 11.10
CA GLY A 158 30.71 12.60 11.06
C GLY A 158 29.89 13.78 10.53
N PRO A 159 30.45 15.00 10.53
CA PRO A 159 29.69 16.21 10.21
C PRO A 159 29.07 16.18 8.81
N ALA A 160 27.81 16.62 8.72
CA ALA A 160 27.08 16.81 7.47
C ALA A 160 27.39 18.16 6.83
N ASP A 161 27.04 18.34 5.55
CA ASP A 161 27.27 19.60 4.85
C ASP A 161 26.21 20.65 5.22
N ARG A 162 24.94 20.22 5.32
CA ARG A 162 23.79 21.03 5.74
C ARG A 162 23.44 20.83 7.21
N GLY A 163 22.77 21.82 7.79
CA GLY A 163 22.14 21.67 9.10
C GLY A 163 20.92 20.75 9.03
N LEU A 164 20.76 19.91 10.05
CA LEU A 164 19.60 19.06 10.27
C LEU A 164 18.76 19.64 11.40
N VAL A 165 17.51 19.99 11.11
CA VAL A 165 16.51 20.34 12.11
C VAL A 165 15.82 19.05 12.53
N VAL A 166 15.83 18.78 13.82
CA VAL A 166 15.01 17.74 14.45
C VAL A 166 13.78 18.44 15.00
N LEU A 167 12.62 18.12 14.44
CA LEU A 167 11.35 18.71 14.84
C LEU A 167 10.47 17.60 15.40
N LEU A 168 10.19 17.65 16.70
CA LEU A 168 9.18 16.79 17.32
C LEU A 168 7.93 17.63 17.52
N THR A 169 6.91 17.36 16.72
CA THR A 169 5.66 18.11 16.67
C THR A 169 4.70 17.68 17.76
N ASP A 170 3.84 18.60 18.18
CA ASP A 170 2.76 18.36 19.14
C ASP A 170 1.40 18.61 18.48
N GLY A 171 0.37 17.87 18.87
CA GLY A 171 -1.00 18.07 18.39
C GLY A 171 -1.22 17.69 16.92
N GLU A 172 -0.50 16.68 16.43
CA GLU A 172 -0.77 16.04 15.13
C GLU A 172 -2.20 15.48 15.15
N GLU A 173 -2.46 14.66 16.18
CA GLU A 173 -3.67 13.87 16.40
C GLU A 173 -4.93 14.74 16.51
N LEU A 174 -4.72 16.01 16.87
CA LEU A 174 -5.79 16.99 16.96
C LEU A 174 -6.06 17.66 15.64
N ASN A 175 -5.06 18.20 14.93
CA ASN A 175 -5.27 18.86 13.62
C ASN A 175 -3.95 19.31 12.95
N LEU A 176 -2.84 18.59 13.17
CA LEU A 176 -1.52 18.94 12.64
C LEU A 176 -1.02 20.31 13.17
N ASP A 177 -1.44 20.69 14.38
CA ASP A 177 -1.30 22.07 14.84
C ASP A 177 0.14 22.43 15.18
N GLY A 178 0.94 21.47 15.63
CA GLY A 178 2.38 21.62 15.81
C GLY A 178 3.10 21.91 14.49
N ALA A 179 2.89 21.10 13.46
CA ALA A 179 3.46 21.38 12.14
C ALA A 179 2.95 22.71 11.56
N ARG A 180 1.67 23.04 11.75
CA ARG A 180 1.09 24.32 11.34
C ARG A 180 1.82 25.49 12.00
N ALA A 181 2.05 25.44 13.30
CA ALA A 181 2.80 26.46 14.03
C ALA A 181 4.24 26.58 13.52
N PHE A 182 4.93 25.46 13.27
CA PHE A 182 6.29 25.48 12.75
C PHE A 182 6.36 26.12 11.35
N PHE A 183 5.60 25.60 10.40
CA PHE A 183 5.68 26.01 9.00
C PHE A 183 5.06 27.38 8.71
N SER A 184 4.32 27.96 9.66
CA SER A 184 3.71 29.29 9.51
C SER A 184 4.50 30.37 10.24
N GLU A 185 5.07 30.07 11.40
CA GLU A 185 5.60 31.10 12.32
C GLU A 185 7.09 30.93 12.62
N HIS A 186 7.62 29.69 12.64
CA HIS A 186 8.98 29.45 13.14
C HIS A 186 10.05 30.13 12.26
N PRO A 187 11.06 30.82 12.83
CA PRO A 187 12.08 31.52 12.04
C PRO A 187 12.86 30.64 11.05
N LEU A 188 13.01 29.35 11.35
CA LEU A 188 13.71 28.40 10.46
C LEU A 188 12.89 27.99 9.24
N ARG A 189 11.57 28.20 9.22
CA ARG A 189 10.66 27.70 8.16
C ARG A 189 11.09 28.12 6.76
N GLY A 190 11.57 29.36 6.60
CA GLY A 190 11.99 29.92 5.31
C GLY A 190 13.33 29.37 4.80
N ARG A 191 14.04 28.61 5.63
CA ARG A 191 15.31 27.97 5.28
C ARG A 191 15.17 26.49 4.95
N VAL A 192 14.01 25.89 5.21
CA VAL A 192 13.78 24.47 4.96
C VAL A 192 13.77 24.21 3.47
N GLY A 193 14.60 23.26 3.03
CA GLY A 193 14.67 22.83 1.63
C GLY A 193 14.16 21.40 1.40
N ALA A 194 14.15 20.56 2.43
CA ALA A 194 13.59 19.21 2.35
C ALA A 194 13.11 18.68 3.72
N VAL A 195 12.15 17.75 3.71
CA VAL A 195 11.55 17.16 4.91
C VAL A 195 11.54 15.63 4.84
N VAL A 196 11.83 14.96 5.95
CA VAL A 196 11.58 13.52 6.16
C VAL A 196 10.64 13.41 7.36
N ASN A 197 9.44 12.87 7.14
CA ASN A 197 8.43 12.66 8.18
C ASN A 197 8.20 11.16 8.39
N LEU A 198 7.96 10.76 9.64
CA LEU A 198 7.66 9.39 10.04
C LEU A 198 6.28 9.37 10.71
N GLU A 199 5.53 8.30 10.45
CA GLU A 199 4.14 8.11 10.87
C GLU A 199 3.86 6.62 11.09
N ALA A 200 2.73 6.30 11.74
CA ALA A 200 2.22 4.93 11.80
C ALA A 200 0.69 4.89 11.73
N ARG A 201 0.13 3.92 11.00
CA ARG A 201 -1.32 3.66 10.98
C ARG A 201 -1.65 2.21 11.30
N GLY A 202 -0.90 1.65 12.24
CA GLY A 202 -0.95 0.25 12.64
C GLY A 202 0.22 -0.08 13.56
N GLY A 203 0.35 -1.36 13.92
CA GLY A 203 1.39 -1.84 14.85
C GLY A 203 2.60 -2.52 14.19
N GLY A 204 2.62 -2.62 12.85
CA GLY A 204 3.76 -3.23 12.17
C GLY A 204 3.65 -3.32 10.65
N GLY A 205 4.40 -4.25 10.06
CA GLY A 205 4.56 -4.37 8.61
C GLY A 205 5.62 -3.45 8.03
N ARG A 206 5.94 -3.63 6.75
CA ARG A 206 6.96 -2.81 6.09
C ARG A 206 6.51 -1.35 6.01
N ALA A 207 7.33 -0.44 6.53
CA ALA A 207 7.17 1.00 6.31
C ALA A 207 7.31 1.38 4.84
N MET A 208 6.29 2.05 4.31
CA MET A 208 6.21 2.51 2.93
C MET A 208 6.27 4.03 2.84
N MET A 209 6.90 4.55 1.79
CA MET A 209 6.72 5.96 1.43
C MET A 209 5.36 6.11 0.76
N PHE A 210 4.44 6.84 1.40
CA PHE A 210 3.06 7.02 0.93
C PHE A 210 2.75 8.46 0.50
N GLU A 211 3.59 9.42 0.88
CA GLU A 211 3.45 10.83 0.50
C GLU A 211 4.83 11.45 0.21
N THR A 212 4.86 12.42 -0.70
CA THR A 212 6.04 13.19 -1.11
C THR A 212 5.58 14.53 -1.70
N GLY A 213 6.48 15.51 -1.69
CA GLY A 213 6.28 16.81 -2.34
C GLY A 213 5.96 16.71 -3.84
N PRO A 214 5.42 17.77 -4.46
CA PRO A 214 5.09 17.80 -5.89
C PRO A 214 6.35 17.75 -6.77
N GLY A 215 6.19 17.32 -8.03
CA GLY A 215 7.30 17.26 -8.98
C GLY A 215 8.42 16.32 -8.54
N ASN A 216 8.05 15.16 -8.01
CA ASN A 216 8.90 14.33 -7.15
C ASN A 216 10.04 13.56 -7.84
N ALA A 217 10.26 13.66 -9.16
CA ALA A 217 11.20 12.76 -9.86
C ALA A 217 12.61 12.75 -9.24
N GLN A 218 13.16 13.92 -8.89
CA GLN A 218 14.48 14.01 -8.23
C GLN A 218 14.46 13.46 -6.80
N THR A 219 13.35 13.62 -6.08
CA THR A 219 13.17 13.03 -4.74
C THR A 219 13.14 11.51 -4.83
N ILE A 220 12.43 10.94 -5.80
CA ILE A 220 12.38 9.49 -6.05
C ILE A 220 13.75 8.96 -6.48
N ASP A 221 14.49 9.70 -7.30
CA ASP A 221 15.87 9.36 -7.67
C ASP A 221 16.78 9.23 -6.46
N LEU A 222 16.68 10.17 -5.51
CA LEU A 222 17.46 10.16 -4.28
C LEU A 222 17.00 9.04 -3.34
N TYR A 223 15.68 8.90 -3.13
CA TYR A 223 15.07 7.85 -2.32
C TYR A 223 15.51 6.46 -2.77
N ALA A 224 15.45 6.20 -4.08
CA ALA A 224 15.87 4.92 -4.65
C ALA A 224 17.38 4.65 -4.50
N GLN A 225 18.21 5.67 -4.39
CA GLN A 225 19.64 5.52 -4.15
C GLN A 225 19.92 5.25 -2.67
N ALA A 226 19.26 6.01 -1.78
CA ALA A 226 19.42 5.93 -0.34
C ALA A 226 18.93 4.57 0.21
N THR A 227 17.75 4.13 -0.22
CA THR A 227 17.13 2.89 0.27
C THR A 227 17.86 1.61 -0.15
N ARG A 228 18.85 1.66 -1.05
CA ARG A 228 19.74 0.51 -1.30
C ARG A 228 20.57 0.10 -0.09
N ARG A 229 20.74 1.00 0.89
CA ARG A 229 21.44 0.73 2.16
C ARG A 229 20.48 0.55 3.33
N ALA A 230 19.19 0.79 3.15
CA ALA A 230 18.20 0.62 4.20
C ALA A 230 17.91 -0.87 4.42
N ASP A 231 17.63 -1.25 5.66
CA ASP A 231 17.36 -2.64 6.01
C ASP A 231 16.03 -3.07 5.40
N GLY A 232 16.04 -4.14 4.60
CA GLY A 232 14.84 -4.55 3.88
C GLY A 232 14.54 -3.73 2.62
N GLY A 233 15.33 -2.70 2.29
CA GLY A 233 15.26 -1.97 1.03
C GLY A 233 14.13 -0.93 0.95
N ALA A 234 13.73 -0.57 -0.28
CA ALA A 234 12.61 0.34 -0.49
C ALA A 234 11.26 -0.36 -0.30
N ALA A 235 10.23 0.38 0.12
CA ALA A 235 8.84 0.00 -0.09
C ALA A 235 8.04 1.25 -0.48
N SER A 236 7.55 1.32 -1.72
CA SER A 236 6.70 2.42 -2.20
C SER A 236 6.34 2.21 -3.67
N ASN A 237 5.29 2.88 -4.14
CA ASN A 237 4.96 3.01 -5.55
C ASN A 237 4.19 4.30 -5.82
N ALA A 238 4.17 4.74 -7.08
CA ALA A 238 3.51 5.98 -7.49
C ALA A 238 1.99 5.94 -7.31
N LEU A 239 1.36 4.76 -7.35
CA LEU A 239 -0.07 4.61 -7.09
C LEU A 239 -0.42 4.94 -5.64
N ALA A 240 0.40 4.54 -4.67
CA ALA A 240 0.18 4.86 -3.26
C ALA A 240 0.11 6.37 -3.01
N ILE A 241 1.06 7.13 -3.57
CA ILE A 241 1.05 8.60 -3.50
C ILE A 241 -0.18 9.18 -4.19
N PHE A 242 -0.49 8.69 -5.40
CA PHE A 242 -1.64 9.18 -6.16
C PHE A 242 -2.95 9.00 -5.38
N VAL A 243 -3.16 7.82 -4.80
CA VAL A 243 -4.34 7.52 -3.98
C VAL A 243 -4.37 8.38 -2.73
N TYR A 244 -3.24 8.49 -2.01
CA TYR A 244 -3.20 9.27 -0.76
C TYR A 244 -3.56 10.75 -0.99
N ARG A 245 -3.08 11.36 -2.08
CA ARG A 245 -3.42 12.76 -2.43
C ARG A 245 -4.91 13.00 -2.72
N LEU A 246 -5.68 11.95 -3.01
CA LEU A 246 -7.11 12.03 -3.24
C LEU A 246 -7.93 11.75 -1.97
N MET A 247 -7.27 11.31 -0.89
CA MET A 247 -7.91 11.06 0.39
C MET A 247 -8.01 12.36 1.20
N PRO A 248 -9.04 12.53 2.05
CA PRO A 248 -9.19 13.69 2.94
C PRO A 248 -8.25 13.63 4.16
N ASN A 249 -7.15 12.88 4.06
CA ASN A 249 -6.20 12.63 5.14
C ASN A 249 -5.05 13.63 5.04
N GLY A 250 -4.43 13.93 6.17
CA GLY A 250 -3.18 14.69 6.24
C GLY A 250 -2.32 14.16 7.37
N THR A 251 -1.04 14.56 7.33
CA THR A 251 -0.05 14.35 8.40
C THR A 251 0.75 15.63 8.53
N ASP A 252 1.68 15.69 9.48
CA ASP A 252 2.56 16.85 9.61
C ASP A 252 3.34 17.16 8.32
N PHE A 253 3.66 16.14 7.50
CA PHE A 253 4.31 16.33 6.21
C PHE A 253 3.46 17.11 5.21
N THR A 254 2.12 17.01 5.28
CA THR A 254 1.20 17.69 4.36
C THR A 254 1.42 19.21 4.38
N LEU A 255 1.75 19.80 5.54
CA LEU A 255 2.03 21.23 5.68
C LEU A 255 3.30 21.67 4.93
N ALA A 256 4.27 20.76 4.79
CA ALA A 256 5.47 20.94 3.99
C ALA A 256 5.19 20.74 2.49
N ALA A 257 4.42 19.70 2.15
CA ALA A 257 4.03 19.39 0.78
C ALA A 257 3.22 20.51 0.14
N ASP A 258 2.27 21.11 0.87
CA ASP A 258 1.46 22.26 0.44
C ASP A 258 2.30 23.52 0.15
N ARG A 259 3.48 23.61 0.77
CA ARG A 259 4.48 24.66 0.50
C ARG A 259 5.41 24.32 -0.66
N GLY A 260 5.18 23.20 -1.35
CA GLY A 260 5.99 22.74 -2.46
C GLY A 260 7.37 22.20 -2.05
N LEU A 261 7.57 21.88 -0.77
CA LEU A 261 8.84 21.36 -0.29
C LEU A 261 9.07 19.92 -0.79
N ALA A 262 10.31 19.60 -1.15
CA ALA A 262 10.72 18.24 -1.43
C ALA A 262 10.78 17.43 -0.12
N GLY A 263 10.62 16.11 -0.21
CA GLY A 263 10.68 15.28 0.98
C GLY A 263 9.90 13.99 0.85
N ILE A 264 9.98 13.16 1.88
CA ILE A 264 9.28 11.88 1.95
C ILE A 264 8.53 11.78 3.28
N ASN A 265 7.39 11.09 3.23
CA ASN A 265 6.64 10.67 4.40
C ASN A 265 6.54 9.14 4.43
N LEU A 266 6.94 8.53 5.54
CA LEU A 266 7.04 7.09 5.71
C LEU A 266 6.05 6.62 6.77
N ALA A 267 5.28 5.56 6.48
CA ALA A 267 4.44 4.90 7.48
C ALA A 267 4.40 3.39 7.30
N PHE A 268 4.27 2.66 8.41
CA PHE A 268 3.81 1.27 8.37
C PHE A 268 2.33 1.20 8.79
N ILE A 269 1.57 0.35 8.09
CA ILE A 269 0.10 0.27 8.20
C ILE A 269 -0.41 -1.15 8.46
N GLY A 270 0.50 -2.10 8.67
CA GLY A 270 0.17 -3.46 9.06
C GLY A 270 -0.19 -3.55 10.54
N ARG A 271 -0.77 -4.69 10.97
CA ARG A 271 -1.41 -4.83 12.29
C ARG A 271 -2.37 -3.67 12.60
N PRO A 272 -3.36 -3.39 11.72
CA PRO A 272 -4.25 -2.24 11.81
C PRO A 272 -5.04 -2.13 13.12
N ALA A 273 -5.26 -3.26 13.80
CA ALA A 273 -5.92 -3.33 15.12
C ALA A 273 -5.25 -2.48 16.22
N GLN A 274 -3.98 -2.11 16.05
CA GLN A 274 -3.21 -1.31 17.02
C GLN A 274 -3.31 0.21 16.77
N TYR A 275 -3.89 0.66 15.66
CA TYR A 275 -4.05 2.10 15.40
C TYR A 275 -5.06 2.70 16.40
N HIS A 276 -4.68 3.79 17.07
CA HIS A 276 -5.49 4.47 18.11
C HIS A 276 -6.10 3.50 19.15
N SER A 277 -5.31 2.53 19.59
CA SER A 277 -5.80 1.39 20.38
C SER A 277 -5.04 1.25 21.69
N PRO A 278 -5.70 0.84 22.80
CA PRO A 278 -5.01 0.49 24.05
C PRO A 278 -3.96 -0.62 23.87
N SER A 279 -4.08 -1.42 22.81
CA SER A 279 -3.11 -2.46 22.47
C SER A 279 -1.81 -1.95 21.81
N SER A 280 -1.72 -0.65 21.49
CA SER A 280 -0.53 0.01 20.95
C SER A 280 0.55 0.20 22.02
N THR A 281 1.02 -0.91 22.59
CA THR A 281 2.02 -0.96 23.67
C THR A 281 3.42 -1.25 23.13
N PRO A 282 4.49 -0.92 23.88
CA PRO A 282 5.86 -1.22 23.46
C PRO A 282 6.11 -2.71 23.16
N ASP A 283 5.43 -3.61 23.87
CA ASP A 283 5.57 -5.06 23.69
C ASP A 283 4.84 -5.57 22.44
N ALA A 284 3.79 -4.88 21.99
CA ALA A 284 3.00 -5.24 20.82
C ALA A 284 3.57 -4.71 19.50
N LEU A 285 4.46 -3.70 19.56
CA LEU A 285 5.12 -3.09 18.42
C LEU A 285 5.99 -4.10 17.67
N ASP A 286 5.83 -4.19 16.35
CA ASP A 286 6.76 -4.94 15.51
C ASP A 286 8.09 -4.19 15.38
N GLN A 287 9.11 -4.66 16.11
CA GLN A 287 10.45 -4.08 16.06
C GLN A 287 11.11 -4.17 14.67
N GLY A 288 10.70 -5.10 13.81
CA GLY A 288 11.15 -5.13 12.41
C GLY A 288 10.61 -3.94 11.60
N SER A 289 9.42 -3.45 11.96
CA SER A 289 8.85 -2.23 11.36
C SER A 289 9.62 -1.00 11.79
N LEU A 290 9.96 -0.90 13.09
CA LEU A 290 10.83 0.15 13.62
C LEU A 290 12.22 0.14 12.95
N GLN A 291 12.81 -1.05 12.74
CA GLN A 291 14.06 -1.19 12.00
C GLN A 291 13.93 -0.67 10.56
N HIS A 292 12.82 -1.03 9.88
CA HIS A 292 12.62 -0.65 8.49
C HIS A 292 12.40 0.86 8.33
N ILE A 293 11.48 1.46 9.10
CA ILE A 293 11.20 2.90 9.02
C ILE A 293 12.43 3.73 9.42
N GLY A 294 13.11 3.34 10.50
CA GLY A 294 14.26 4.06 11.01
C GLY A 294 15.50 3.96 10.11
N SER A 295 15.76 2.81 9.50
CA SER A 295 16.85 2.69 8.53
C SER A 295 16.58 3.47 7.24
N GLN A 296 15.33 3.48 6.75
CA GLN A 296 14.94 4.32 5.60
C GLN A 296 15.07 5.82 5.94
N ALA A 297 14.60 6.24 7.11
CA ALA A 297 14.73 7.61 7.59
C ALA A 297 16.19 8.04 7.72
N LEU A 298 17.04 7.18 8.30
CA LEU A 298 18.48 7.39 8.43
C LEU A 298 19.13 7.59 7.06
N GLU A 299 18.95 6.66 6.13
CA GLU A 299 19.61 6.73 4.82
C GLU A 299 19.12 7.91 3.98
N MET A 300 17.82 8.20 4.00
CA MET A 300 17.28 9.35 3.27
C MET A 300 17.76 10.67 3.87
N THR A 301 17.74 10.80 5.19
CA THR A 301 18.17 12.03 5.88
C THR A 301 19.66 12.26 5.66
N ASP A 302 20.50 11.23 5.83
CA ASP A 302 21.95 11.30 5.58
C ASP A 302 22.25 11.68 4.12
N ALA A 303 21.48 11.15 3.17
CA ALA A 303 21.60 11.52 1.76
C ALA A 303 21.24 12.99 1.50
N LEU A 304 20.17 13.51 2.11
CA LEU A 304 19.73 14.91 1.96
C LEU A 304 20.72 15.90 2.59
N VAL A 305 21.21 15.64 3.80
CA VAL A 305 22.12 16.55 4.51
C VAL A 305 23.53 16.59 3.89
N ARG A 306 23.89 15.60 3.07
CA ARG A 306 25.16 15.50 2.32
C ARG A 306 25.04 15.71 0.82
N ALA A 307 23.84 15.93 0.28
CA ALA A 307 23.67 16.12 -1.16
C ALA A 307 24.44 17.38 -1.63
N PRO A 308 24.98 17.45 -2.85
CA PRO A 308 25.50 18.72 -3.36
C PRO A 308 24.38 19.76 -3.55
N VAL A 309 23.20 19.30 -4.01
CA VAL A 309 22.00 20.11 -4.24
C VAL A 309 20.79 19.29 -3.77
N LEU A 310 19.84 19.94 -3.08
CA LEU A 310 18.59 19.28 -2.69
C LEU A 310 17.68 19.04 -3.90
N PRO A 311 16.84 17.98 -3.86
CA PRO A 311 15.87 17.71 -4.92
C PRO A 311 14.98 18.92 -5.19
N LYS A 312 14.75 19.22 -6.47
CA LYS A 312 13.83 20.27 -6.92
C LYS A 312 12.57 19.66 -7.52
N ALA A 313 11.45 20.36 -7.35
CA ALA A 313 10.21 20.02 -8.01
C ALA A 313 10.39 20.11 -9.54
N THR A 314 10.15 18.99 -10.22
CA THR A 314 10.16 18.89 -11.70
C THR A 314 8.88 18.20 -12.16
N GLN A 315 8.97 17.07 -12.86
CA GLN A 315 7.82 16.20 -13.15
C GLN A 315 7.64 15.17 -12.03
N ASN A 316 6.44 14.62 -11.89
CA ASN A 316 6.27 13.41 -11.07
C ASN A 316 6.89 12.21 -11.80
N ALA A 317 7.54 11.32 -11.05
CA ALA A 317 7.99 10.03 -11.56
C ALA A 317 6.87 8.99 -11.45
N VAL A 318 6.80 8.10 -12.45
CA VAL A 318 6.10 6.83 -12.34
C VAL A 318 7.11 5.81 -11.84
N TYR A 319 6.86 5.19 -10.69
CA TYR A 319 7.82 4.29 -10.07
C TYR A 319 7.17 3.21 -9.21
N ALA A 320 7.92 2.16 -8.92
CA ALA A 320 7.57 1.15 -7.93
C ALA A 320 8.81 0.44 -7.39
N ASP A 321 8.73 -0.02 -6.14
CA ASP A 321 9.67 -0.99 -5.63
C ASP A 321 9.60 -2.31 -6.40
N VAL A 322 10.74 -2.98 -6.48
CA VAL A 322 10.88 -4.33 -7.02
C VAL A 322 11.41 -5.22 -5.90
N PHE A 323 10.50 -5.71 -5.06
CA PHE A 323 10.77 -6.66 -3.97
C PHE A 323 11.76 -6.14 -2.92
N GLY A 324 11.83 -4.82 -2.74
CA GLY A 324 12.85 -4.17 -1.91
C GLY A 324 14.28 -4.22 -2.48
N LEU A 325 14.52 -4.85 -3.63
CA LEU A 325 15.85 -4.94 -4.25
C LEU A 325 16.25 -3.65 -4.98
N GLY A 326 15.28 -2.82 -5.34
CA GLY A 326 15.49 -1.56 -6.03
C GLY A 326 14.17 -0.89 -6.37
N VAL A 327 14.25 0.27 -7.03
CA VAL A 327 13.09 1.04 -7.48
C VAL A 327 13.16 1.26 -8.98
N LEU A 328 12.20 0.68 -9.69
CA LEU A 328 11.96 0.94 -11.11
C LEU A 328 11.29 2.30 -11.24
N ARG A 329 11.80 3.18 -12.11
CA ARG A 329 11.27 4.55 -12.24
C ARG A 329 11.49 5.14 -13.62
N HIS A 330 10.52 5.92 -14.10
CA HIS A 330 10.58 6.65 -15.37
C HIS A 330 9.66 7.87 -15.36
N GLY A 331 9.85 8.78 -16.33
CA GLY A 331 8.93 9.89 -16.54
C GLY A 331 7.60 9.43 -17.19
N PRO A 332 6.50 10.19 -17.06
CA PRO A 332 5.18 9.83 -17.58
C PRO A 332 5.17 9.48 -19.08
N GLY A 333 5.90 10.24 -19.90
CA GLY A 333 5.97 10.00 -21.35
C GLY A 333 6.57 8.66 -21.77
N THR A 334 7.36 8.02 -20.89
CA THR A 334 7.91 6.68 -21.16
C THR A 334 6.80 5.62 -21.13
N GLY A 335 5.71 5.84 -20.39
CA GLY A 335 4.56 4.94 -20.35
C GLY A 335 3.95 4.70 -21.72
N TRP A 336 3.82 5.74 -22.56
CA TRP A 336 3.34 5.61 -23.94
C TRP A 336 4.25 4.74 -24.83
N ARG A 337 5.57 4.85 -24.65
CA ARG A 337 6.54 4.02 -25.38
C ARG A 337 6.45 2.56 -24.97
N LEU A 338 6.31 2.30 -23.67
CA LEU A 338 6.15 0.95 -23.12
C LEU A 338 4.82 0.32 -23.58
N LEU A 339 3.73 1.09 -23.61
CA LEU A 339 2.44 0.63 -24.17
C LEU A 339 2.58 0.30 -25.66
N GLY A 340 3.22 1.18 -26.45
CA GLY A 340 3.49 0.92 -27.87
C GLY A 340 4.27 -0.38 -28.09
N LEU A 341 5.32 -0.62 -27.29
CA LEU A 341 6.07 -1.87 -27.32
C LEU A 341 5.19 -3.08 -26.94
N ALA A 342 4.36 -2.96 -25.90
CA ALA A 342 3.46 -4.03 -25.49
C ALA A 342 2.42 -4.37 -26.58
N PHE A 343 1.89 -3.37 -27.29
CA PHE A 343 1.01 -3.58 -28.45
C PHE A 343 1.72 -4.30 -29.61
N LEU A 344 2.97 -3.92 -29.92
CA LEU A 344 3.77 -4.59 -30.95
C LEU A 344 4.03 -6.07 -30.61
N LEU A 345 4.43 -6.35 -29.36
CA LEU A 345 4.65 -7.71 -28.87
C LEU A 345 3.37 -8.55 -28.90
N THR A 346 2.25 -7.95 -28.51
CA THR A 346 0.92 -8.59 -28.58
C THR A 346 0.53 -8.89 -30.03
N GLY A 347 0.80 -7.96 -30.96
CA GLY A 347 0.59 -8.15 -32.39
C GLY A 347 1.42 -9.29 -32.97
N PHE A 348 2.70 -9.38 -32.61
CA PHE A 348 3.57 -10.50 -32.99
C PHE A 348 3.03 -11.85 -32.48
N ALA A 349 2.64 -11.92 -31.20
CA ALA A 349 2.06 -13.12 -30.62
C ALA A 349 0.74 -13.51 -31.32
N ALA A 350 -0.12 -12.54 -31.61
CA ALA A 350 -1.38 -12.76 -32.34
C ALA A 350 -1.14 -13.26 -33.76
N TRP A 351 -0.16 -12.71 -34.47
CA TRP A 351 0.25 -13.17 -35.79
C TRP A 351 0.72 -14.63 -35.75
N GLY A 352 1.63 -14.97 -34.83
CA GLY A 352 2.15 -16.34 -34.67
C GLY A 352 1.05 -17.33 -34.30
N ALA A 353 0.18 -16.98 -33.35
CA ALA A 353 -0.97 -17.78 -32.95
C ALA A 353 -1.94 -18.01 -34.12
N ARG A 354 -2.27 -16.96 -34.89
CA ARG A 354 -3.16 -17.06 -36.04
C ARG A 354 -2.64 -18.02 -37.10
N HIS A 355 -1.36 -17.96 -37.43
CA HIS A 355 -0.75 -18.86 -38.42
C HIS A 355 -0.65 -20.31 -37.92
N ALA A 356 -0.42 -20.51 -36.62
CA ALA A 356 -0.26 -21.84 -36.05
C ALA A 356 -1.56 -22.57 -35.69
N THR A 357 -2.62 -21.83 -35.33
CA THR A 357 -3.86 -22.41 -34.78
C THR A 357 -5.15 -21.93 -35.44
N GLY A 358 -5.07 -20.99 -36.39
CA GLY A 358 -6.26 -20.42 -37.04
C GLY A 358 -7.04 -19.43 -36.18
N LEU A 359 -6.39 -18.79 -35.20
CA LEU A 359 -7.01 -17.81 -34.29
C LEU A 359 -7.89 -16.78 -35.03
N THR A 360 -9.12 -16.62 -34.57
CA THR A 360 -10.10 -15.68 -35.14
C THR A 360 -10.37 -14.48 -34.23
N LEU A 361 -10.81 -13.36 -34.81
CA LEU A 361 -11.21 -12.16 -34.05
C LEU A 361 -12.35 -12.44 -33.05
N ARG A 362 -13.25 -13.38 -33.39
CA ARG A 362 -14.33 -13.81 -32.49
C ARG A 362 -13.79 -14.48 -31.23
N GLN A 363 -12.78 -15.34 -31.35
CA GLN A 363 -12.15 -16.00 -30.20
C GLN A 363 -11.41 -15.00 -29.32
N PHE A 364 -10.74 -14.02 -29.93
CA PHE A 364 -10.13 -12.90 -29.22
C PHE A 364 -11.17 -12.07 -28.44
N GLY A 365 -12.28 -11.69 -29.06
CA GLY A 365 -13.35 -10.93 -28.40
C GLY A 365 -14.02 -11.67 -27.23
N LYS A 366 -14.12 -13.00 -27.32
CA LYS A 366 -14.56 -13.86 -26.19
C LYS A 366 -13.58 -13.79 -25.01
N GLY A 367 -12.28 -13.77 -25.27
CA GLY A 367 -11.27 -13.63 -24.21
C GLY A 367 -11.34 -12.28 -23.50
N LEU A 368 -11.52 -11.20 -24.27
CA LEU A 368 -11.70 -9.85 -23.72
C LEU A 368 -12.94 -9.77 -22.81
N SER A 369 -14.08 -10.34 -23.26
CA SER A 369 -15.28 -10.38 -22.43
C SER A 369 -15.13 -11.27 -21.19
N GLY A 370 -14.31 -12.31 -21.23
CA GLY A 370 -13.91 -13.10 -20.06
C GLY A 370 -13.16 -12.26 -19.01
N GLY A 371 -12.26 -11.37 -19.45
CA GLY A 371 -11.58 -10.43 -18.55
C GLY A 371 -12.52 -9.39 -17.95
N VAL A 372 -13.44 -8.83 -18.74
CA VAL A 372 -14.48 -7.90 -18.24
C VAL A 372 -15.40 -8.59 -17.25
N TRP A 373 -15.78 -9.84 -17.51
CA TRP A 373 -16.56 -10.66 -16.58
C TRP A 373 -15.82 -10.86 -15.26
N LEU A 374 -14.52 -11.17 -15.29
CA LEU A 374 -13.72 -11.36 -14.07
C LEU A 374 -13.64 -10.08 -13.24
N LEU A 375 -13.42 -8.92 -13.88
CA LEU A 375 -13.40 -7.65 -13.19
C LEU A 375 -14.75 -7.38 -12.49
N ALA A 376 -15.84 -7.50 -13.25
CA ALA A 376 -17.18 -7.20 -12.78
C ALA A 376 -17.65 -8.18 -11.70
N ALA A 377 -17.46 -9.49 -11.90
CA ALA A 377 -17.77 -10.51 -10.90
C ALA A 377 -16.88 -10.39 -9.66
N GLY A 378 -15.59 -10.06 -9.85
CA GLY A 378 -14.64 -9.81 -8.77
C GLY A 378 -15.08 -8.66 -7.87
N ILE A 379 -15.53 -7.53 -8.43
CA ILE A 379 -16.07 -6.39 -7.66
C ILE A 379 -17.27 -6.83 -6.81
N VAL A 380 -18.24 -7.50 -7.42
CA VAL A 380 -19.49 -7.92 -6.75
C VAL A 380 -19.19 -8.93 -5.64
N VAL A 381 -18.40 -9.96 -5.94
CA VAL A 381 -18.09 -11.02 -4.97
C VAL A 381 -17.19 -10.49 -3.86
N ALA A 382 -16.21 -9.64 -4.16
CA ALA A 382 -15.37 -9.00 -3.15
C ALA A 382 -16.22 -8.18 -2.17
N GLN A 383 -17.16 -7.37 -2.68
CA GLN A 383 -18.06 -6.61 -1.83
C GLN A 383 -18.98 -7.53 -1.01
N ALA A 384 -19.59 -8.54 -1.64
CA ALA A 384 -20.47 -9.49 -0.98
C ALA A 384 -19.78 -10.21 0.18
N VAL A 385 -18.51 -10.60 0.01
CA VAL A 385 -17.73 -11.25 1.06
C VAL A 385 -17.27 -10.25 2.12
N ARG A 386 -16.86 -9.04 1.72
CA ARG A 386 -16.50 -7.96 2.67
C ARG A 386 -17.65 -7.64 3.62
N VAL A 387 -18.89 -7.53 3.14
CA VAL A 387 -20.04 -7.19 4.01
C VAL A 387 -20.36 -8.28 5.02
N LEU A 388 -19.95 -9.54 4.76
CA LEU A 388 -20.06 -10.62 5.73
C LEU A 388 -19.14 -10.41 6.95
N ALA A 389 -18.08 -9.60 6.87
CA ALA A 389 -17.27 -9.27 8.03
C ALA A 389 -17.92 -8.22 8.94
N GLY A 390 -18.76 -7.33 8.39
CA GLY A 390 -19.46 -6.25 9.10
C GLY A 390 -18.55 -5.28 9.88
N PRO A 391 -19.08 -4.18 10.45
CA PRO A 391 -20.26 -3.44 10.00
C PRO A 391 -20.04 -2.78 8.61
N VAL A 392 -21.08 -2.20 8.00
CA VAL A 392 -21.00 -1.64 6.63
C VAL A 392 -21.07 -0.11 6.57
N GLY A 393 -20.79 0.57 7.67
CA GLY A 393 -20.57 2.01 7.63
C GLY A 393 -19.28 2.34 6.87
N GLY A 394 -19.29 3.44 6.11
CA GLY A 394 -18.07 4.04 5.58
C GLY A 394 -17.16 4.53 6.71
N ARG A 395 -15.84 4.65 6.47
CA ARG A 395 -14.84 5.16 7.46
C ARG A 395 -15.26 6.45 8.18
N ILE A 396 -16.10 7.25 7.53
CA ILE A 396 -16.48 8.61 7.93
C ILE A 396 -17.79 8.62 8.75
N GLU A 397 -18.53 7.51 8.78
CA GLU A 397 -19.87 7.47 9.40
C GLU A 397 -19.82 7.23 10.92
N SER A 398 -18.81 6.52 11.42
CA SER A 398 -18.53 6.43 12.86
C SER A 398 -17.11 5.93 13.14
N ALA A 399 -16.44 6.55 14.11
CA ALA A 399 -15.14 6.11 14.61
C ALA A 399 -15.19 4.67 15.16
N GLU A 400 -16.28 4.29 15.83
CA GLU A 400 -16.47 2.93 16.33
C GLU A 400 -16.45 1.87 15.21
N THR A 401 -17.22 2.11 14.14
CA THR A 401 -17.22 1.22 12.95
C THR A 401 -15.83 1.14 12.35
N TYR A 402 -15.15 2.29 12.25
CA TYR A 402 -13.80 2.35 11.71
C TYR A 402 -12.82 1.46 12.49
N TYR A 403 -12.76 1.57 13.82
CA TYR A 403 -11.86 0.76 14.64
C TYR A 403 -12.24 -0.72 14.68
N VAL A 404 -13.53 -1.07 14.65
CA VAL A 404 -13.97 -2.46 14.50
C VAL A 404 -13.46 -3.05 13.19
N LEU A 405 -13.59 -2.30 12.09
CA LEU A 405 -13.15 -2.74 10.78
C LEU A 405 -11.62 -2.87 10.70
N LEU A 406 -10.85 -2.00 11.38
CA LEU A 406 -9.40 -2.16 11.47
C LEU A 406 -8.99 -3.47 12.16
N ARG A 407 -9.68 -3.87 13.24
CA ARG A 407 -9.43 -5.18 13.89
C ARG A 407 -9.74 -6.36 12.97
N ARG A 408 -10.79 -6.24 12.16
CA ARG A 408 -11.24 -7.29 11.22
C ARG A 408 -10.49 -7.28 9.89
N LEU A 409 -9.70 -6.26 9.58
CA LEU A 409 -9.09 -6.07 8.27
C LEU A 409 -8.26 -7.28 7.77
N PRO A 410 -7.43 -7.95 8.60
CA PRO A 410 -6.69 -9.14 8.15
C PRO A 410 -7.61 -10.29 7.72
N TRP A 411 -8.73 -10.47 8.42
CA TRP A 411 -9.72 -11.50 8.12
C TRP A 411 -10.49 -11.15 6.84
N MET A 412 -10.84 -9.88 6.68
CA MET A 412 -11.46 -9.35 5.47
C MET A 412 -10.56 -9.55 4.25
N GLU A 413 -9.27 -9.25 4.39
CA GLU A 413 -8.30 -9.43 3.32
C GLU A 413 -8.22 -10.90 2.88
N ALA A 414 -8.06 -11.82 3.84
CA ALA A 414 -8.00 -13.24 3.56
C ALA A 414 -9.31 -13.74 2.92
N GLY A 415 -10.46 -13.31 3.46
CA GLY A 415 -11.78 -13.67 2.95
C GLY A 415 -12.02 -13.20 1.51
N VAL A 416 -11.79 -11.91 1.26
CA VAL A 416 -11.94 -11.30 -0.07
C VAL A 416 -10.93 -11.87 -1.06
N GLY A 417 -9.66 -12.02 -0.65
CA GLY A 417 -8.60 -12.59 -1.48
C GLY A 417 -8.93 -14.00 -1.96
N LEU A 418 -9.41 -14.87 -1.07
CA LEU A 418 -9.89 -16.21 -1.44
C LEU A 418 -11.10 -16.16 -2.36
N ALA A 419 -12.06 -15.28 -2.09
CA ALA A 419 -13.25 -15.16 -2.92
C ALA A 419 -12.91 -14.72 -4.36
N VAL A 420 -12.04 -13.72 -4.51
CA VAL A 420 -11.52 -13.26 -5.80
C VAL A 420 -10.71 -14.36 -6.50
N LEU A 421 -9.88 -15.12 -5.77
CA LEU A 421 -9.19 -16.29 -6.30
C LEU A 421 -10.19 -17.36 -6.80
N GLY A 422 -11.31 -17.53 -6.10
CA GLY A 422 -12.41 -18.40 -6.52
C GLY A 422 -13.05 -17.95 -7.84
N VAL A 423 -13.34 -16.65 -8.00
CA VAL A 423 -13.85 -16.09 -9.28
C VAL A 423 -12.82 -16.28 -10.41
N MET A 424 -11.53 -16.09 -10.11
CA MET A 424 -10.44 -16.34 -11.05
C MET A 424 -10.41 -17.81 -11.50
N PHE A 425 -10.49 -18.76 -10.57
CA PHE A 425 -10.55 -20.19 -10.91
C PHE A 425 -11.82 -20.56 -11.67
N ALA A 426 -12.97 -19.93 -11.39
CA ALA A 426 -14.19 -20.12 -12.16
C ALA A 426 -14.02 -19.69 -13.63
N LEU A 427 -13.34 -18.57 -13.88
CA LEU A 427 -12.98 -18.15 -15.24
C LEU A 427 -12.07 -19.20 -15.92
N LEU A 428 -10.99 -19.60 -15.24
CA LEU A 428 -9.98 -20.50 -15.82
C LEU A 428 -10.50 -21.93 -16.03
N ALA A 429 -11.42 -22.40 -15.18
CA ALA A 429 -12.16 -23.65 -15.38
C ALA A 429 -13.13 -23.56 -16.56
N GLY A 430 -13.62 -22.36 -16.86
CA GLY A 430 -14.52 -22.05 -17.96
C GLY A 430 -15.99 -22.10 -17.56
N ARG A 431 -16.68 -20.99 -17.81
CA ARG A 431 -18.02 -20.70 -17.30
C ARG A 431 -19.12 -21.66 -17.77
N ALA A 432 -18.98 -22.20 -18.99
CA ALA A 432 -19.92 -23.18 -19.53
C ALA A 432 -19.88 -24.50 -18.76
N LEU A 433 -18.70 -24.92 -18.30
CA LEU A 433 -18.52 -26.16 -17.53
C LEU A 433 -19.23 -26.09 -16.18
N ILE A 434 -19.16 -24.94 -15.52
CA ILE A 434 -19.78 -24.71 -14.21
C ILE A 434 -21.30 -24.56 -14.33
N GLY A 435 -21.76 -23.98 -15.44
CA GLY A 435 -23.17 -23.70 -15.69
C GLY A 435 -23.44 -22.20 -15.67
N ARG A 436 -23.79 -21.66 -16.85
CA ARG A 436 -24.03 -20.23 -17.08
C ARG A 436 -25.10 -19.63 -16.16
N ARG A 437 -26.21 -20.37 -15.97
CA ARG A 437 -27.32 -19.97 -15.08
C ARG A 437 -26.92 -20.01 -13.61
N LEU A 438 -26.13 -21.01 -13.21
CA LEU A 438 -25.62 -21.11 -11.85
C LEU A 438 -24.71 -19.90 -11.53
N LEU A 439 -23.75 -19.60 -12.41
CA LEU A 439 -22.86 -18.45 -12.22
C LEU A 439 -23.63 -17.12 -12.17
N ALA A 440 -24.57 -16.92 -13.10
CA ALA A 440 -25.44 -15.74 -13.09
C ALA A 440 -26.24 -15.64 -11.78
N GLY A 441 -26.82 -16.74 -11.31
CA GLY A 441 -27.57 -16.80 -10.06
C GLY A 441 -26.70 -16.51 -8.83
N VAL A 442 -25.50 -17.07 -8.76
CA VAL A 442 -24.54 -16.81 -7.66
C VAL A 442 -24.13 -15.33 -7.64
N ILE A 443 -23.82 -14.75 -8.80
CA ILE A 443 -23.44 -13.33 -8.88
C ILE A 443 -24.62 -12.42 -8.52
N ALA A 444 -25.83 -12.74 -8.98
CA ALA A 444 -27.04 -12.00 -8.61
C ALA A 444 -27.30 -12.08 -7.09
N ALA A 445 -27.17 -13.27 -6.50
CA ALA A 445 -27.30 -13.46 -5.05
C ALA A 445 -26.21 -12.69 -4.28
N ALA A 446 -24.97 -12.69 -4.76
CA ALA A 446 -23.89 -11.91 -4.18
C ALA A 446 -24.16 -10.40 -4.26
N ALA A 447 -24.71 -9.91 -5.38
CA ALA A 447 -25.10 -8.51 -5.53
C ALA A 447 -26.25 -8.11 -4.57
N VAL A 448 -27.25 -8.99 -4.41
CA VAL A 448 -28.32 -8.79 -3.42
C VAL A 448 -27.75 -8.76 -2.00
N LEU A 449 -26.82 -9.65 -1.67
CA LEU A 449 -26.17 -9.67 -0.36
C LEU A 449 -25.35 -8.39 -0.12
N ALA A 450 -24.52 -8.00 -1.10
CA ALA A 450 -23.69 -6.81 -1.05
C ALA A 450 -24.53 -5.54 -0.86
N THR A 451 -25.65 -5.43 -1.59
CA THR A 451 -26.53 -4.25 -1.54
C THR A 451 -27.42 -4.27 -0.30
N GLY A 452 -27.97 -5.43 0.06
CA GLY A 452 -28.91 -5.60 1.17
C GLY A 452 -28.25 -5.43 2.53
N LEU A 453 -27.00 -5.90 2.70
CA LEU A 453 -26.24 -5.70 3.93
C LEU A 453 -25.37 -4.44 3.90
N GLY A 454 -24.93 -4.01 2.71
CA GLY A 454 -23.93 -2.96 2.56
C GLY A 454 -24.41 -1.62 2.04
N GLY A 455 -25.71 -1.47 1.81
CA GLY A 455 -26.26 -0.25 1.24
C GLY A 455 -26.11 -0.21 -0.28
N PHE A 456 -26.71 0.82 -0.88
CA PHE A 456 -26.73 0.98 -2.32
C PHE A 456 -25.40 1.53 -2.85
N ASP A 457 -24.79 0.79 -3.77
CA ASP A 457 -23.61 1.22 -4.51
C ASP A 457 -23.85 1.06 -6.03
N PRO A 458 -23.87 2.15 -6.82
CA PRO A 458 -24.10 2.09 -8.26
C PRO A 458 -22.98 1.33 -9.00
N VAL A 459 -21.76 1.32 -8.48
CA VAL A 459 -20.63 0.58 -9.07
C VAL A 459 -20.86 -0.93 -8.93
N VAL A 460 -21.28 -1.39 -7.75
CA VAL A 460 -21.60 -2.80 -7.50
C VAL A 460 -22.79 -3.25 -8.36
N LEU A 461 -23.84 -2.42 -8.47
CA LEU A 461 -25.00 -2.73 -9.31
C LEU A 461 -24.63 -2.81 -10.79
N GLY A 462 -23.88 -1.82 -11.30
CA GLY A 462 -23.40 -1.82 -12.68
C GLY A 462 -22.52 -3.03 -12.99
N ALA A 463 -21.60 -3.36 -12.08
CA ALA A 463 -20.77 -4.56 -12.18
C ALA A 463 -21.61 -5.84 -12.17
N ALA A 464 -22.64 -5.93 -11.32
CA ALA A 464 -23.55 -7.07 -11.28
C ALA A 464 -24.30 -7.27 -12.59
N LEU A 465 -24.85 -6.21 -13.18
CA LEU A 465 -25.54 -6.28 -14.48
C LEU A 465 -24.62 -6.79 -15.59
N VAL A 466 -23.39 -6.26 -15.66
CA VAL A 466 -22.37 -6.69 -16.62
C VAL A 466 -22.01 -8.16 -16.39
N ALA A 467 -21.70 -8.54 -15.15
CA ALA A 467 -21.27 -9.88 -14.81
C ALA A 467 -22.38 -10.93 -15.04
N VAL A 468 -23.62 -10.64 -14.67
CA VAL A 468 -24.79 -11.51 -14.92
C VAL A 468 -25.05 -11.64 -16.42
N GLY A 469 -25.10 -10.52 -17.14
CA GLY A 469 -25.31 -10.52 -18.59
C GLY A 469 -24.25 -11.33 -19.33
N LEU A 470 -22.98 -11.11 -19.00
CA LEU A 470 -21.88 -11.87 -19.57
C LEU A 470 -21.90 -13.35 -19.15
N SER A 471 -22.39 -13.70 -17.95
CA SER A 471 -22.52 -15.10 -17.51
C SER A 471 -23.53 -15.87 -18.35
N LEU A 472 -24.65 -15.23 -18.70
CA LEU A 472 -25.70 -15.80 -19.53
C LEU A 472 -25.33 -15.80 -21.02
N TRP A 473 -24.43 -14.90 -21.43
CA TRP A 473 -23.97 -14.82 -22.81
C TRP A 473 -23.33 -16.15 -23.27
N PRO A 474 -23.75 -16.72 -24.42
CA PRO A 474 -23.27 -18.03 -24.89
C PRO A 474 -21.78 -18.10 -25.33
N GLY A 475 -20.92 -17.20 -24.85
CA GLY A 475 -19.50 -17.15 -25.15
C GLY A 475 -18.66 -17.93 -24.14
N GLY A 476 -18.02 -19.02 -24.57
CA GLY A 476 -17.00 -19.71 -23.76
C GLY A 476 -16.73 -21.17 -24.10
N GLU A 477 -17.57 -21.81 -24.93
CA GLU A 477 -17.38 -23.22 -25.33
C GLU A 477 -16.25 -23.42 -26.36
N ASP A 478 -16.05 -22.44 -27.25
CA ASP A 478 -14.99 -22.47 -28.29
C ASP A 478 -13.80 -21.53 -28.00
N GLU A 479 -13.61 -21.12 -26.74
CA GLU A 479 -12.52 -20.20 -26.41
C GLU A 479 -11.17 -20.93 -26.45
N THR A 480 -10.32 -20.54 -27.41
CA THR A 480 -8.97 -21.09 -27.51
C THR A 480 -8.06 -20.46 -26.46
N VAL A 481 -7.00 -21.16 -26.10
CA VAL A 481 -5.97 -20.68 -25.17
C VAL A 481 -5.45 -19.31 -25.57
N TRP A 482 -5.13 -19.12 -26.86
CA TRP A 482 -4.67 -17.85 -27.40
C TRP A 482 -5.74 -16.76 -27.43
N GLY A 483 -6.99 -17.09 -27.76
CA GLY A 483 -8.09 -16.13 -27.75
C GLY A 483 -8.33 -15.55 -26.35
N GLY A 484 -8.37 -16.42 -25.35
CA GLY A 484 -8.45 -16.03 -23.95
C GLY A 484 -7.26 -15.20 -23.49
N TRP A 485 -6.04 -15.65 -23.80
CA TRP A 485 -4.82 -15.00 -23.34
C TRP A 485 -4.63 -13.62 -23.94
N LEU A 486 -4.69 -13.49 -25.27
CA LEU A 486 -4.54 -12.21 -25.96
C LEU A 486 -5.69 -11.26 -25.65
N GLY A 487 -6.91 -11.78 -25.47
CA GLY A 487 -8.06 -10.97 -25.03
C GLY A 487 -7.83 -10.34 -23.65
N ALA A 488 -7.29 -11.11 -22.69
CA ALA A 488 -6.92 -10.59 -21.37
C ALA A 488 -5.77 -9.57 -21.44
N VAL A 489 -4.73 -9.85 -22.24
CA VAL A 489 -3.62 -8.91 -22.45
C VAL A 489 -4.13 -7.59 -23.04
N VAL A 490 -4.94 -7.62 -24.10
CA VAL A 490 -5.45 -6.40 -24.72
C VAL A 490 -6.40 -5.64 -23.80
N LEU A 491 -7.21 -6.32 -22.97
CA LEU A 491 -8.00 -5.63 -21.94
C LEU A 491 -7.08 -4.82 -21.00
N VAL A 492 -5.99 -5.43 -20.51
CA VAL A 492 -5.01 -4.73 -19.68
C VAL A 492 -4.37 -3.55 -20.41
N LEU A 493 -4.05 -3.69 -21.70
CA LEU A 493 -3.48 -2.61 -22.49
C LEU A 493 -4.48 -1.47 -22.76
N ILE A 494 -5.76 -1.77 -22.98
CA ILE A 494 -6.82 -0.76 -23.12
C ILE A 494 -6.97 0.03 -21.83
N LEU A 495 -7.09 -0.67 -20.69
CA LEU A 495 -7.13 -0.02 -19.38
C LEU A 495 -5.86 0.79 -19.14
N GLY A 496 -4.69 0.26 -19.53
CA GLY A 496 -3.43 0.96 -19.46
C GLY A 496 -3.39 2.26 -20.27
N VAL A 497 -3.91 2.27 -21.50
CA VAL A 497 -4.03 3.49 -22.33
C VAL A 497 -4.95 4.51 -21.66
N LEU A 498 -6.11 4.07 -21.17
CA LEU A 498 -7.07 4.96 -20.51
C LEU A 498 -6.47 5.57 -19.24
N VAL A 499 -5.89 4.76 -18.37
CA VAL A 499 -5.28 5.25 -17.12
C VAL A 499 -4.03 6.07 -17.42
N GLN A 500 -3.21 5.72 -18.40
CA GLN A 500 -2.03 6.51 -18.80
C GLN A 500 -2.40 7.90 -19.31
N ALA A 501 -3.58 8.07 -19.91
CA ALA A 501 -4.05 9.37 -20.38
C ALA A 501 -4.50 10.29 -19.25
N VAL A 502 -5.07 9.74 -18.17
CA VAL A 502 -5.74 10.53 -17.12
C VAL A 502 -4.92 10.58 -15.81
N ALA A 503 -4.22 9.51 -15.48
CA ALA A 503 -3.42 9.34 -14.26
C ALA A 503 -2.16 8.47 -14.53
N PRO A 504 -1.12 9.04 -15.18
CA PRO A 504 0.11 8.31 -15.52
C PRO A 504 0.77 7.57 -14.35
N GLU A 505 0.71 8.13 -13.13
CA GLU A 505 1.23 7.55 -11.90
C GLU A 505 0.52 6.24 -11.52
N ALA A 506 -0.80 6.17 -11.75
CA ALA A 506 -1.60 4.96 -11.53
C ALA A 506 -1.46 3.93 -12.68
N ALA A 507 -1.03 4.38 -13.87
CA ALA A 507 -0.89 3.53 -15.05
C ALA A 507 0.21 2.47 -14.92
N LEU A 508 1.17 2.67 -13.99
CA LEU A 508 2.22 1.72 -13.61
C LEU A 508 1.73 0.27 -13.61
N LEU A 509 0.63 -0.02 -12.91
CA LEU A 509 0.10 -1.38 -12.74
C LEU A 509 -0.22 -2.04 -14.08
N PHE A 510 -0.80 -1.28 -15.00
CA PHE A 510 -1.25 -1.77 -16.30
C PHE A 510 -0.12 -1.83 -17.32
N VAL A 511 0.72 -0.79 -17.36
CA VAL A 511 1.79 -0.68 -18.36
C VAL A 511 2.82 -1.79 -18.16
N TRP A 512 3.33 -1.98 -16.94
CA TRP A 512 4.36 -2.99 -16.67
C TRP A 512 3.80 -4.41 -16.72
N THR A 513 2.61 -4.65 -16.19
CA THR A 513 1.96 -5.97 -16.29
C THR A 513 1.61 -6.30 -17.73
N GLY A 514 1.04 -5.35 -18.47
CA GLY A 514 0.70 -5.51 -19.88
C GLY A 514 1.93 -5.81 -20.73
N LEU A 515 3.05 -5.10 -20.49
CA LEU A 515 4.33 -5.37 -21.14
C LEU A 515 4.86 -6.77 -20.81
N ALA A 516 4.83 -7.17 -19.54
CA ALA A 516 5.28 -8.51 -19.13
C ALA A 516 4.41 -9.61 -19.75
N ALA A 517 3.09 -9.44 -19.77
CA ALA A 517 2.15 -10.39 -20.35
C ALA A 517 2.32 -10.48 -21.89
N ALA A 518 2.46 -9.33 -22.57
CA ALA A 518 2.73 -9.27 -24.00
C ALA A 518 4.08 -9.89 -24.37
N GLY A 519 5.13 -9.63 -23.58
CA GLY A 519 6.44 -10.23 -23.74
C GLY A 519 6.42 -11.75 -23.55
N ALA A 520 5.73 -12.25 -22.51
CA ALA A 520 5.53 -13.67 -22.30
C ALA A 520 4.78 -14.34 -23.47
N ALA A 521 3.75 -13.67 -23.99
CA ALA A 521 3.00 -14.13 -25.17
C ALA A 521 3.88 -14.17 -26.42
N ALA A 522 4.68 -13.14 -26.69
CA ALA A 522 5.59 -13.10 -27.82
C ALA A 522 6.65 -14.19 -27.76
N LEU A 523 7.28 -14.39 -26.59
CA LEU A 523 8.26 -15.45 -26.37
C LEU A 523 7.63 -16.85 -26.55
N ALA A 524 6.43 -17.08 -26.00
CA ALA A 524 5.71 -18.33 -26.16
C ALA A 524 5.39 -18.64 -27.63
N ALA A 525 4.97 -17.62 -28.40
CA ALA A 525 4.73 -17.75 -29.83
C ALA A 525 6.02 -18.11 -30.60
N GLY A 526 7.15 -17.50 -30.25
CA GLY A 526 8.45 -17.80 -30.85
C GLY A 526 9.00 -19.19 -30.52
N ILE A 527 8.77 -19.69 -29.30
CA ILE A 527 9.20 -21.04 -28.87
C ILE A 527 8.32 -22.12 -29.52
N GLY A 528 7.02 -21.87 -29.61
CA GLY A 528 6.08 -22.83 -30.18
C GLY A 528 4.64 -22.37 -30.07
N ALA A 529 4.15 -21.66 -31.09
CA ALA A 529 2.81 -21.07 -31.14
C ALA A 529 1.64 -22.05 -30.99
N ARG A 530 1.84 -23.38 -31.07
CA ARG A 530 0.78 -24.36 -30.73
C ARG A 530 0.61 -24.58 -29.22
N LEU A 531 1.57 -24.16 -28.39
CA LEU A 531 1.55 -24.32 -26.92
C LEU A 531 1.38 -25.76 -26.43
N GLU A 532 1.83 -26.73 -27.23
CA GLU A 532 1.76 -28.18 -26.91
C GLU A 532 2.93 -28.63 -26.04
N ARG A 533 4.08 -27.95 -26.14
CA ARG A 533 5.31 -28.27 -25.40
C ARG A 533 5.43 -27.40 -24.15
N TRP A 534 5.95 -27.96 -23.07
CA TRP A 534 6.10 -27.25 -21.79
C TRP A 534 6.98 -26.01 -21.89
N ALA A 535 8.02 -26.03 -22.73
CA ALA A 535 8.91 -24.88 -22.93
C ALA A 535 8.17 -23.64 -23.47
N ALA A 536 7.11 -23.83 -24.27
CA ALA A 536 6.29 -22.72 -24.76
C ALA A 536 5.36 -22.14 -23.67
N LEU A 537 5.17 -22.84 -22.55
CA LEU A 537 4.40 -22.35 -21.39
C LEU A 537 5.29 -21.72 -20.31
N ALA A 538 6.60 -21.98 -20.36
CA ALA A 538 7.55 -21.48 -19.37
C ALA A 538 7.56 -19.93 -19.24
N PRO A 539 7.50 -19.13 -20.33
CA PRO A 539 7.43 -17.68 -20.19
C PRO A 539 6.24 -17.20 -19.37
N ALA A 540 5.06 -17.81 -19.57
CA ALA A 540 3.86 -17.46 -18.83
C ALA A 540 3.92 -17.92 -17.36
N ALA A 541 4.49 -19.10 -17.10
CA ALA A 541 4.71 -19.59 -15.73
C ALA A 541 5.66 -18.67 -14.94
N VAL A 542 6.77 -18.25 -15.54
CA VAL A 542 7.73 -17.31 -14.92
C VAL A 542 7.09 -15.95 -14.72
N ALA A 543 6.40 -15.41 -15.72
CA ALA A 543 5.73 -14.12 -15.60
C ALA A 543 4.65 -14.14 -14.49
N THR A 544 3.87 -15.23 -14.41
CA THR A 544 2.88 -15.43 -13.34
C THR A 544 3.54 -15.51 -11.97
N GLY A 545 4.64 -16.26 -11.82
CA GLY A 545 5.34 -16.38 -10.54
C GLY A 545 5.98 -15.06 -10.08
N VAL A 546 6.66 -14.35 -10.98
CA VAL A 546 7.41 -13.14 -10.64
C VAL A 546 6.50 -11.91 -10.61
N VAL A 547 5.88 -11.56 -11.74
CA VAL A 547 5.02 -10.36 -11.83
C VAL A 547 3.72 -10.57 -11.06
N GLY A 548 3.16 -11.79 -11.06
CA GLY A 548 2.01 -12.09 -10.20
C GLY A 548 2.35 -12.02 -8.72
N GLY A 549 3.57 -12.37 -8.30
CA GLY A 549 4.01 -12.20 -6.91
C GLY A 549 4.16 -10.72 -6.52
N TRP A 550 4.70 -9.91 -7.43
CA TRP A 550 4.75 -8.46 -7.25
C TRP A 550 3.34 -7.84 -7.13
N LEU A 551 2.42 -8.24 -8.01
CA LEU A 551 1.02 -7.81 -7.97
C LEU A 551 0.29 -8.26 -6.69
N ALA A 552 0.56 -9.47 -6.21
CA ALA A 552 -0.03 -9.97 -4.96
C ALA A 552 0.51 -9.20 -3.74
N GLY A 553 1.81 -8.88 -3.70
CA GLY A 553 2.39 -8.02 -2.66
C GLY A 553 1.80 -6.60 -2.69
N LEU A 554 1.62 -6.02 -3.87
CA LEU A 554 0.92 -4.73 -4.03
C LEU A 554 -0.56 -4.83 -3.61
N GLY A 555 -1.23 -5.94 -3.93
CA GLY A 555 -2.61 -6.21 -3.51
C GLY A 555 -2.77 -6.15 -2.00
N HIS A 556 -1.80 -6.67 -1.23
CA HIS A 556 -1.79 -6.58 0.22
C HIS A 556 -1.78 -5.12 0.71
N PHE A 557 -0.84 -4.31 0.23
CA PHE A 557 -0.76 -2.88 0.61
C PHE A 557 -1.99 -2.08 0.18
N VAL A 558 -2.52 -2.34 -1.02
CA VAL A 558 -3.76 -1.72 -1.50
C VAL A 558 -4.92 -2.10 -0.58
N PHE A 559 -5.00 -3.36 -0.15
CA PHE A 559 -6.07 -3.79 0.74
C PHE A 559 -5.97 -3.17 2.13
N LEU A 560 -4.77 -3.08 2.71
CA LEU A 560 -4.55 -2.36 3.97
C LEU A 560 -4.96 -0.88 3.87
N GLY A 561 -4.61 -0.22 2.76
CA GLY A 561 -4.89 1.20 2.55
C GLY A 561 -6.36 1.53 2.27
N VAL A 562 -7.02 0.79 1.36
CA VAL A 562 -8.37 1.10 0.86
C VAL A 562 -9.33 -0.09 0.80
N GLY A 563 -8.86 -1.32 1.04
CA GLY A 563 -9.66 -2.55 0.87
C GLY A 563 -10.88 -2.67 1.78
N MET A 564 -10.88 -1.96 2.91
CA MET A 564 -12.04 -1.85 3.79
C MET A 564 -13.26 -1.23 3.09
N ASP A 565 -13.05 -0.22 2.25
CA ASP A 565 -14.11 0.50 1.54
C ASP A 565 -14.23 0.04 0.08
N GLN A 566 -13.10 -0.33 -0.52
CA GLN A 566 -12.98 -0.69 -1.93
C GLN A 566 -12.37 -2.09 -2.09
N PRO A 567 -13.02 -3.16 -1.55
CA PRO A 567 -12.49 -4.53 -1.64
C PRO A 567 -12.39 -5.02 -3.09
N GLY A 568 -13.18 -4.43 -4.00
CA GLY A 568 -13.15 -4.71 -5.44
C GLY A 568 -11.79 -4.43 -6.11
N ALA A 569 -10.90 -3.67 -5.48
CA ALA A 569 -9.53 -3.45 -5.96
C ALA A 569 -8.76 -4.77 -6.17
N LEU A 570 -9.01 -5.81 -5.37
CA LEU A 570 -8.41 -7.14 -5.59
C LEU A 570 -8.91 -7.82 -6.85
N GLY A 571 -10.14 -7.52 -7.30
CA GLY A 571 -10.66 -7.99 -8.59
C GLY A 571 -9.83 -7.47 -9.77
N LEU A 572 -9.35 -6.24 -9.69
CA LEU A 572 -8.42 -5.68 -10.68
C LEU A 572 -7.07 -6.40 -10.67
N ILE A 573 -6.51 -6.66 -9.48
CA ILE A 573 -5.28 -7.45 -9.33
C ILE A 573 -5.44 -8.85 -9.95
N ALA A 574 -6.60 -9.49 -9.78
CA ALA A 574 -6.88 -10.78 -10.40
C ALA A 574 -6.93 -10.72 -11.94
N VAL A 575 -7.47 -9.67 -12.54
CA VAL A 575 -7.44 -9.47 -14.00
C VAL A 575 -5.99 -9.37 -14.50
N LEU A 576 -5.16 -8.60 -13.79
CA LEU A 576 -3.74 -8.45 -14.10
C LEU A 576 -2.99 -9.79 -14.01
N ILE A 577 -3.25 -10.58 -12.97
CA ILE A 577 -2.66 -11.93 -12.81
C ILE A 577 -3.16 -12.88 -13.91
N VAL A 578 -4.44 -12.82 -14.29
CA VAL A 578 -4.98 -13.67 -15.36
C VAL A 578 -4.35 -13.35 -16.71
N ALA A 579 -4.03 -12.08 -17.00
CA ALA A 579 -3.31 -11.74 -18.24
C ALA A 579 -1.94 -12.44 -18.35
N LEU A 580 -1.33 -12.82 -17.22
CA LEU A 580 -0.09 -13.60 -17.15
C LEU A 580 -0.37 -15.12 -17.17
N ALA A 581 -1.36 -15.57 -16.38
CA ALA A 581 -1.58 -16.97 -16.05
C ALA A 581 -2.51 -17.73 -17.02
N ARG A 582 -3.31 -17.02 -17.83
CA ARG A 582 -4.32 -17.61 -18.72
C ARG A 582 -3.84 -18.81 -19.55
N PRO A 583 -2.64 -18.83 -20.16
CA PRO A 583 -2.21 -19.97 -20.99
C PRO A 583 -1.93 -21.25 -20.19
N LEU A 584 -1.73 -21.13 -18.87
CA LEU A 584 -1.51 -22.26 -17.96
C LEU A 584 -2.82 -22.96 -17.58
N ALA A 585 -3.98 -22.40 -17.94
CA ALA A 585 -5.27 -23.03 -17.71
C ALA A 585 -5.36 -24.41 -18.40
N PRO A 586 -5.92 -25.44 -17.72
CA PRO A 586 -6.03 -26.78 -18.27
C PRO A 586 -7.05 -26.86 -19.41
N GLY A 587 -6.73 -27.62 -20.46
CA GLY A 587 -7.66 -27.91 -21.56
C GLY A 587 -8.56 -29.14 -21.33
N GLY A 588 -8.10 -30.12 -20.55
CA GLY A 588 -8.79 -31.40 -20.35
C GLY A 588 -9.92 -31.36 -19.31
N GLY A 589 -10.97 -32.15 -19.52
CA GLY A 589 -12.19 -32.17 -18.70
C GLY A 589 -11.92 -32.37 -17.20
N SER A 590 -11.25 -33.46 -16.80
CA SER A 590 -10.98 -33.75 -15.37
C SER A 590 -10.26 -32.60 -14.65
N ALA A 591 -9.18 -32.06 -15.22
CA ALA A 591 -8.44 -30.95 -14.63
C ALA A 591 -9.24 -29.64 -14.54
N ARG A 592 -10.17 -29.39 -15.48
CA ARG A 592 -11.08 -28.25 -15.41
C ARG A 592 -12.14 -28.42 -14.31
N HIS A 593 -12.62 -29.64 -14.07
CA HIS A 593 -13.50 -29.92 -12.92
C HIS A 593 -12.76 -29.72 -11.59
N THR A 594 -11.48 -30.10 -11.50
CA THR A 594 -10.65 -29.80 -10.32
C THR A 594 -10.59 -28.30 -10.05
N LEU A 595 -10.35 -27.46 -11.07
CA LEU A 595 -10.37 -26.00 -10.91
C LEU A 595 -11.76 -25.47 -10.51
N ALA A 596 -12.84 -26.02 -11.07
CA ALA A 596 -14.20 -25.64 -10.67
C ALA A 596 -14.48 -25.99 -9.19
N GLY A 597 -14.02 -27.15 -8.74
CA GLY A 597 -14.10 -27.55 -7.33
C GLY A 597 -13.29 -26.63 -6.41
N LEU A 598 -12.06 -26.27 -6.82
CA LEU A 598 -11.25 -25.28 -6.11
C LEU A 598 -11.93 -23.90 -6.09
N ALA A 599 -12.56 -23.47 -7.18
CA ALA A 599 -13.29 -22.21 -7.23
C ALA A 599 -14.41 -22.16 -6.16
N ALA A 600 -15.21 -23.23 -6.07
CA ALA A 600 -16.25 -23.35 -5.05
C ALA A 600 -15.67 -23.37 -3.62
N ALA A 601 -14.59 -24.14 -3.40
CA ALA A 601 -13.94 -24.23 -2.10
C ALA A 601 -13.39 -22.86 -1.63
N MET A 602 -12.74 -22.10 -2.52
CA MET A 602 -12.20 -20.77 -2.18
C MET A 602 -13.32 -19.77 -1.86
N LEU A 603 -14.44 -19.80 -2.59
CA LEU A 603 -15.60 -18.95 -2.29
C LEU A 603 -16.21 -19.29 -0.92
N ILE A 604 -16.39 -20.57 -0.62
CA ILE A 604 -16.94 -21.03 0.67
C ILE A 604 -16.02 -20.62 1.83
N LEU A 605 -14.71 -20.86 1.69
CA LEU A 605 -13.72 -20.49 2.70
C LEU A 605 -13.66 -18.96 2.87
N GLY A 606 -13.72 -18.20 1.78
CA GLY A 606 -13.72 -16.73 1.82
C GLY A 606 -14.92 -16.15 2.59
N CYS A 607 -16.12 -16.67 2.31
CA CYS A 607 -17.33 -16.33 3.07
C CYS A 607 -17.20 -16.75 4.55
N GLY A 608 -16.72 -17.97 4.81
CA GLY A 608 -16.54 -18.52 6.15
C GLY A 608 -15.58 -17.69 7.02
N LEU A 609 -14.44 -17.27 6.47
CA LEU A 609 -13.48 -16.42 7.18
C LEU A 609 -14.04 -15.04 7.49
N SER A 610 -14.76 -14.44 6.54
CA SER A 610 -15.38 -13.13 6.76
C SER A 610 -16.47 -13.21 7.83
N LEU A 611 -17.28 -14.28 7.84
CA LEU A 611 -18.25 -14.52 8.92
C LEU A 611 -17.57 -14.78 10.27
N ALA A 612 -16.50 -15.58 10.30
CA ALA A 612 -15.75 -15.89 11.51
C ALA A 612 -15.13 -14.63 12.15
N ALA A 613 -14.75 -13.63 11.34
CA ALA A 613 -14.23 -12.35 11.83
C ALA A 613 -15.18 -11.66 12.83
N ARG A 614 -16.50 -11.83 12.67
CA ARG A 614 -17.50 -11.26 13.60
C ARG A 614 -17.43 -11.86 15.00
N HIS A 615 -17.07 -13.15 15.08
CA HIS A 615 -16.96 -13.88 16.33
C HIS A 615 -15.57 -13.71 16.96
N ALA A 616 -14.52 -13.69 16.15
CA ALA A 616 -13.14 -13.50 16.62
C ALA A 616 -12.91 -12.08 17.16
N GLU A 617 -13.50 -11.08 16.51
CA GLU A 617 -13.38 -9.67 16.85
C GLU A 617 -14.78 -9.07 17.03
N PRO A 618 -15.46 -9.32 18.17
CA PRO A 618 -16.79 -8.78 18.42
C PRO A 618 -16.78 -7.24 18.38
N ALA A 619 -17.92 -6.65 18.01
CA ALA A 619 -18.11 -5.22 18.23
C ALA A 619 -18.12 -5.01 19.74
N VAL A 620 -17.24 -4.13 20.23
CA VAL A 620 -17.13 -3.80 21.65
C VAL A 620 -17.79 -2.43 21.79
N GLU A 621 -18.72 -2.27 22.73
CA GLU A 621 -19.18 -0.94 23.15
C GLU A 621 -17.94 -0.15 23.63
N ALA A 622 -17.65 0.96 22.96
CA ALA A 622 -16.37 1.65 23.08
C ALA A 622 -16.02 2.04 24.54
N PRO A 623 -14.74 1.94 24.96
CA PRO A 623 -14.22 2.95 25.88
C PRO A 623 -14.22 4.29 25.15
N VAL A 624 -14.92 5.28 25.71
CA VAL A 624 -15.04 6.71 25.38
C VAL A 624 -14.60 7.11 23.96
N ALA A 625 -15.58 7.56 23.17
CA ALA A 625 -15.42 8.05 21.80
C ALA A 625 -14.16 8.92 21.59
N VAL A 626 -13.29 8.47 20.69
CA VAL A 626 -12.29 9.31 20.01
C VAL A 626 -12.80 9.48 18.57
N PRO A 627 -13.21 10.70 18.14
CA PRO A 627 -13.75 10.94 16.80
C PRO A 627 -12.71 10.79 15.69
#